data_AF-A0A238ZZG2-F1
#
_entry.id   AF-A0A238ZZG2-F1
#
_cell.length_a   1.000
_cell.length_b   1.000
_cell.length_c   1.000
_cell.angle_alpha   90.00
_cell.angle_beta   90.00
_cell.angle_gamma   90.00
#
_symmetry.space_group_name_H-M   'P 1'
#
loop_
_entity.id
_entity.type
_entity.pdbx_description
1 polymer ?
#
loop_
_entity_poly.entity_id
_entity_poly.type
_entity_poly.pdbx_seq_one_letter_code
_entity_poly.pdbx_strand_id
1 'polypeptide(L)' 'MYCFTCGDERSFEQPPCEDGHGAECPERACVDCGSAVLVGLPPAVTAPALRRASETARVRGRAATVRAVA' A
#
# COMPACT_ATOMS: atom_id res chain seq x y z
N MET A 1 -0.46 23.21 10.55
CA MET A 1 0.20 22.34 9.55
C MET A 1 -0.25 22.79 8.16
N TYR A 2 0.55 22.60 7.11
CA TYR A 2 0.14 23.02 5.77
C TYR A 2 -0.86 22.02 5.16
N CYS A 3 -2.00 22.52 4.67
CA CYS A 3 -2.97 21.73 3.92
C CYS A 3 -2.77 21.97 2.42
N PHE A 4 -2.35 20.93 1.69
CA PHE A 4 -2.13 21.05 0.24
C PHE A 4 -3.41 21.30 -0.56
N THR A 5 -4.56 20.87 -0.03
CA THR A 5 -5.86 21.08 -0.67
C THR A 5 -6.35 22.53 -0.48
N CYS A 6 -6.17 23.12 0.70
CA CYS A 6 -6.54 24.53 0.95
C CYS A 6 -5.49 25.52 0.42
N GLY A 7 -4.23 25.12 0.35
CA GLY A 7 -3.12 25.95 -0.13
C GLY A 7 -2.44 26.80 0.93
N ASP A 8 -2.69 26.57 2.22
CA ASP A 8 -2.21 27.38 3.34
C ASP A 8 -2.11 26.58 4.66
N GLU A 9 -1.72 27.26 5.74
CA GLU A 9 -1.65 26.68 7.08
C GLU A 9 -3.04 26.53 7.71
N ARG A 10 -3.35 25.32 8.19
CA ARG A 10 -4.63 24.96 8.80
C ARG A 10 -4.46 24.21 10.11
N SER A 11 -5.53 24.22 10.91
CA SER A 11 -5.72 23.32 12.05
C SER A 11 -6.19 21.95 11.55
N PHE A 12 -5.81 20.92 12.31
CA PHE A 12 -6.14 19.54 12.02
C PHE A 12 -6.62 18.87 13.29
N GLU A 13 -7.68 18.07 13.17
CA GLU A 13 -8.23 17.27 14.25
C GLU A 13 -7.99 15.77 13.99
N GLN A 14 -8.15 14.96 15.02
CA GLN A 14 -8.11 13.51 14.92
C GLN A 14 -9.54 13.01 14.72
N PRO A 15 -9.89 12.44 13.56
CA PRO A 15 -11.21 11.88 13.35
C PRO A 15 -11.41 10.62 14.22
N PRO A 16 -12.67 10.18 14.43
CA PRO A 16 -12.95 8.88 15.04
C PRO A 16 -12.19 7.76 14.30
N CYS A 17 -11.38 7.00 15.02
CA CYS A 17 -10.56 5.93 14.45
C CYS A 17 -11.22 4.57 14.72
N GLU A 18 -11.70 3.91 13.68
CA GLU A 18 -12.30 2.57 13.76
C GLU A 18 -11.25 1.45 13.92
N ASP A 19 -10.00 1.72 13.59
CA ASP A 19 -8.88 0.77 13.69
C ASP A 19 -8.43 0.51 15.14
N GLY A 20 -9.00 1.21 16.13
CA GLY A 20 -8.73 0.97 17.55
C GLY A 20 -7.46 1.64 18.09
N HIS A 21 -6.88 2.59 17.35
CA HIS A 21 -5.68 3.31 17.81
C HIS A 21 -5.95 4.36 18.91
N GLY A 22 -7.22 4.69 19.18
CA GLY A 22 -7.59 5.69 20.17
C GLY A 22 -6.87 7.03 19.93
N ALA A 23 -6.29 7.60 20.98
CA ALA A 23 -5.55 8.87 20.90
C ALA A 23 -4.25 8.78 20.07
N GLU A 24 -3.70 7.59 19.87
CA GLU A 24 -2.46 7.37 19.12
C GLU A 24 -2.71 7.17 17.62
N CYS A 25 -3.94 7.37 17.12
CA CYS A 25 -4.19 7.31 15.68
C CYS A 25 -3.30 8.33 14.96
N PRO A 26 -2.54 7.91 13.93
CA PRO A 26 -1.69 8.81 13.16
C PRO A 26 -2.49 9.74 12.24
N GLU A 27 -3.78 9.49 12.05
CA GLU A 27 -4.62 10.28 11.16
C GLU A 27 -4.94 11.66 11.73
N ARG A 28 -4.79 12.68 10.89
CA ARG A 28 -5.16 14.07 11.17
C ARG A 28 -5.91 14.64 9.97
N ALA A 29 -7.13 15.10 10.15
CA ALA A 29 -7.98 15.69 9.12
C ALA A 29 -8.02 17.22 9.26
N CYS A 30 -7.93 17.94 8.14
CA CYS A 30 -8.10 19.40 8.13
C CYS A 30 -9.53 19.75 8.55
N VAL A 31 -9.69 20.63 9.53
CA VAL A 31 -11.02 20.98 10.07
C VAL A 31 -11.90 21.74 9.06
N ASP A 32 -11.30 22.36 8.04
CA ASP A 32 -12.02 23.15 7.04
C ASP A 32 -12.44 22.32 5.81
N CYS A 33 -11.53 21.49 5.27
CA CYS A 33 -11.75 20.76 4.01
C CYS A 33 -11.81 19.23 4.14
N GLY A 34 -11.48 18.67 5.31
CA GLY A 34 -11.49 17.23 5.56
C GLY A 34 -10.31 16.43 4.99
N SER A 35 -9.36 17.06 4.29
CA SER A 35 -8.19 16.33 3.77
C SER A 35 -7.34 15.75 4.91
N ALA A 36 -7.03 14.46 4.83
CA ALA A 36 -6.29 13.73 5.85
C ALA A 36 -4.77 13.66 5.56
N VAL A 37 -3.97 13.69 6.62
CA VAL A 37 -2.52 13.44 6.61
C VAL A 37 -2.17 12.47 7.73
N LEU A 38 -1.06 11.73 7.58
CA LEU A 38 -0.56 10.81 8.60
C LEU A 38 0.65 11.42 9.31
N VAL A 39 0.63 11.46 10.64
CA VAL A 39 1.70 12.00 11.49
C VAL A 39 2.25 10.92 12.43
N GLY A 40 3.51 11.06 12.83
CA GLY A 40 4.13 10.17 13.84
C GLY A 40 4.41 8.74 13.39
N LEU A 41 4.24 8.42 12.10
CA LEU A 41 4.62 7.13 11.55
C LEU A 41 6.15 6.98 11.53
N PRO A 42 6.68 5.77 11.82
CA PRO A 42 8.09 5.49 11.60
C PRO A 42 8.42 5.69 10.12
N PRO A 43 9.69 6.05 9.79
CA PRO A 43 10.09 6.19 8.40
C PRO A 43 9.79 4.90 7.65
N ALA A 44 9.15 5.01 6.48
CA ALA A 44 8.81 3.86 5.68
C ALA A 44 10.08 3.06 5.36
N VAL A 45 10.14 1.83 5.85
CA VAL A 45 11.21 0.90 5.46
C VAL A 45 10.87 0.36 4.08
N THR A 46 11.67 0.73 3.09
CA THR A 46 11.52 0.17 1.74
C THR A 46 11.93 -1.29 1.80
N ALA A 47 10.94 -2.20 1.86
CA ALA A 47 11.22 -3.62 1.75
C ALA A 47 11.87 -3.89 0.38
N PRO A 48 12.93 -4.71 0.32
CA PRO A 48 13.53 -5.07 -0.96
C PRO A 48 12.46 -5.75 -1.82
N ALA A 49 12.33 -5.30 -3.07
CA ALA A 49 11.39 -5.90 -4.01
C ALA A 49 11.73 -7.39 -4.16
N LEU A 50 10.86 -8.25 -3.61
CA LEU A 50 10.98 -9.69 -3.84
C LEU A 50 10.86 -9.92 -5.34
N ARG A 51 11.96 -10.36 -5.96
CA ARG A 51 11.98 -10.74 -7.37
C ARG A 51 10.99 -11.89 -7.51
N ARG A 52 9.85 -11.66 -8.17
CA ARG A 52 8.95 -12.74 -8.59
C ARG A 52 9.76 -13.70 -9.45
N ALA A 53 10.02 -14.90 -8.94
CA ALA A 53 10.57 -15.98 -9.75
C ALA A 53 9.55 -16.31 -10.84
N SER A 54 9.93 -16.09 -12.10
CA SER A 54 9.07 -16.31 -13.26
C SER A 54 8.74 -17.80 -13.42
N GLU A 55 7.44 -18.10 -13.40
CA GLU A 55 6.80 -19.42 -13.56
C GLU A 55 6.91 -20.04 -14.98
N THR A 56 7.93 -19.69 -15.77
CA THR A 56 8.00 -20.08 -17.19
C THR A 56 8.75 -21.39 -17.47
N ALA A 57 9.25 -22.10 -16.46
CA ALA A 57 10.05 -23.31 -16.65
C ALA A 57 9.26 -24.62 -16.88
N ARG A 58 7.93 -24.67 -16.68
CA ARG A 58 7.18 -25.95 -16.74
C ARG A 58 6.67 -26.39 -18.12
N VAL A 59 6.83 -25.60 -19.19
CA VAL A 59 6.17 -25.91 -20.48
C VAL A 59 7.00 -26.83 -21.41
N ARG A 60 8.29 -27.06 -21.16
CA ARG A 60 9.18 -27.75 -22.13
C ARG A 60 9.34 -29.27 -21.96
N GLY A 61 8.55 -29.93 -21.11
CA GLY A 61 8.83 -31.29 -20.66
C GLY A 61 7.97 -32.46 -21.16
N ARG A 62 6.87 -32.27 -21.90
CA ARG A 62 5.92 -33.40 -22.15
C ARG A 62 5.30 -33.45 -23.55
N ALA A 63 6.09 -33.18 -24.59
CA ALA A 63 5.68 -33.37 -25.99
C ALA A 63 6.69 -34.25 -26.75
N ALA A 64 6.46 -35.57 -26.71
CA ALA A 64 6.96 -36.66 -27.57
C ALA A 64 6.96 -37.93 -26.70
N THR A 65 6.16 -38.97 -26.94
CA THR A 65 6.11 -39.79 -28.14
C THR A 65 4.80 -40.60 -28.18
N VAL A 66 4.03 -40.52 -29.27
CA VAL A 66 3.06 -41.56 -29.62
C VAL A 66 3.51 -42.13 -30.96
N ARG A 67 4.01 -43.36 -30.94
CA ARG A 67 4.36 -44.12 -32.15
C ARG A 67 3.10 -44.86 -32.59
N ALA A 68 2.51 -44.45 -33.70
CA ALA A 68 1.47 -45.22 -34.37
C ALA A 68 2.09 -46.46 -35.04
N VAL A 69 1.42 -47.60 -34.92
CA VAL A 69 1.67 -48.79 -35.75
C VAL A 69 0.31 -49.25 -36.28
N ALA A 70 0.32 -49.59 -37.58
CA ALA A 70 -0.80 -49.87 -38.45
C ALA A 70 -1.64 -51.09 -38.06
#